data_AF-A0A699THD6-F1
#
_entry.id   AF-A0A699THD6-F1
#
_cell.length_a   1.000
_cell.length_b   1.000
_cell.length_c   1.000
_cell.angle_alpha   90.00
_cell.angle_beta   90.00
_cell.angle_gamma   90.00
#
_symmetry.space_group_name_H-M   'P 1'
#
loop_
_entity.id
_entity.type
_entity.pdbx_description
1 polymer ?
#
loop_
_entity_poly.entity_id
_entity_poly.type
_entity_poly.pdbx_seq_one_letter_code
_entity_poly.pdbx_strand_id
1 'polypeptide(L)'
;DWLSKYHAKIIYDEKVVHIPIENETLIVQVFIAQVMEKKSNEKQLENIPVVREFLDVFPEELPGLPPVLQVEFQIDLIPEAAPIARAPYRLAPSEMQELSNQL
;
A
#
# COMPACT_ATOMS: atom_id res chain seq x y z
N ASP A 1 1.13 -19.21 10.73
CA ASP A 1 1.25 -17.80 10.30
C ASP A 1 2.18 -17.06 11.27
N TRP A 2 2.48 -15.77 11.04
CA TRP A 2 3.40 -14.99 11.89
C TRP A 2 2.92 -14.84 13.34
N LEU A 3 1.61 -14.64 13.56
CA LEU A 3 1.05 -14.49 14.91
C LEU A 3 1.29 -15.75 15.74
N SER A 4 1.07 -16.93 15.14
CA SER A 4 1.33 -18.21 15.80
C SER A 4 2.81 -18.41 16.14
N LYS A 5 3.73 -17.95 15.28
CA LYS A 5 5.18 -18.08 15.50
C LYS A 5 5.65 -17.26 16.71
N TYR A 6 5.07 -16.09 16.91
CA TYR A 6 5.44 -15.15 17.98
C TYR A 6 4.45 -15.14 19.15
N HIS A 7 3.49 -16.07 19.20
CA HIS A 7 2.42 -16.13 20.21
C HIS A 7 1.67 -14.79 20.35
N ALA A 8 1.59 -14.03 19.27
CA ALA A 8 0.93 -12.74 19.26
C ALA A 8 -0.59 -12.91 19.27
N LYS A 9 -1.29 -12.07 20.05
CA LYS A 9 -2.75 -12.11 20.19
C LYS A 9 -3.35 -10.79 19.75
N ILE A 10 -4.39 -10.87 18.92
CA ILE A 10 -5.16 -9.70 18.51
C ILE A 10 -6.39 -9.61 19.41
N ILE A 11 -6.52 -8.53 20.17
CA ILE A 11 -7.70 -8.22 20.96
C ILE A 11 -8.52 -7.22 20.15
N TYR A 12 -9.57 -7.72 19.51
CA TYR A 12 -10.35 -6.96 18.55
C TYR A 12 -11.16 -5.82 19.20
N ASP A 13 -11.73 -6.08 20.39
CA ASP A 13 -12.54 -5.09 21.14
C ASP A 13 -11.74 -3.84 21.47
N GLU A 14 -10.49 -4.02 21.90
CA GLU A 14 -9.57 -2.95 22.27
C GLU A 14 -8.73 -2.44 21.08
N LYS A 15 -8.85 -3.10 19.91
CA LYS A 15 -8.02 -2.86 18.72
C LYS A 15 -6.52 -2.87 19.05
N VAL A 16 -6.06 -3.83 19.85
CA VAL A 16 -4.64 -3.97 20.21
C VAL A 16 -4.07 -5.32 19.77
N VAL A 17 -2.77 -5.35 19.50
CA VAL A 17 -2.00 -6.59 19.33
C VAL A 17 -1.02 -6.73 20.47
N HIS A 18 -1.11 -7.85 21.18
CA HIS A 18 -0.19 -8.21 22.25
C HIS A 18 0.90 -9.13 21.69
N ILE A 19 2.16 -8.76 21.90
CA ILE A 19 3.32 -9.54 21.48
C ILE A 19 4.21 -9.78 22.72
N PRO A 20 4.39 -11.03 23.17
CA PRO A 20 5.28 -11.33 24.28
C PRO A 20 6.75 -11.17 23.86
N ILE A 21 7.53 -10.41 24.63
CA ILE A 21 8.98 -10.25 24.46
C ILE A 21 9.66 -10.54 25.79
N GLU A 22 10.41 -11.65 25.83
CA GLU A 22 11.17 -12.12 27.00
C GLU A 22 10.33 -12.21 28.29
N ASN A 23 10.20 -11.12 29.07
CA ASN A 23 9.41 -11.02 30.29
C ASN A 23 8.34 -9.91 30.27
N GLU A 24 8.24 -9.18 29.16
CA GLU A 24 7.32 -8.06 28.97
C GLU A 24 6.33 -8.37 27.84
N THR A 25 5.24 -7.61 27.78
CA THR A 25 4.28 -7.70 26.67
C THR A 25 4.22 -6.35 25.99
N LEU A 26 4.63 -6.31 24.72
CA LEU A 26 4.39 -5.14 23.88
C LEU A 26 2.92 -5.11 23.49
N ILE A 27 2.27 -3.98 23.78
CA ILE A 27 0.89 -3.70 23.39
C ILE A 27 0.94 -2.68 22.26
N VAL A 28 0.59 -3.11 21.05
CA VAL A 28 0.53 -2.25 19.87
C VAL A 28 -0.92 -1.88 19.62
N GLN A 29 -1.25 -0.60 19.78
CA GLN A 29 -2.59 -0.11 19.47
C GLN A 29 -2.75 0.02 17.96
N VAL A 30 -3.63 -0.79 17.40
CA VAL A 30 -4.00 -0.77 15.98
C VAL A 30 -5.01 0.35 15.79
N PHE A 31 -4.51 1.55 15.59
CA PHE A 31 -5.29 2.58 14.93
C PHE A 31 -5.49 2.14 13.48
N ILE A 32 -6.59 1.43 13.22
CA ILE A 32 -7.13 1.38 11.86
C ILE A 32 -7.38 2.85 11.53
N ALA A 33 -6.50 3.41 10.71
CA ALA A 33 -6.66 4.74 10.15
C ALA A 33 -8.04 4.74 9.47
N GLN A 34 -9.03 5.28 10.17
CA GLN A 34 -10.17 5.86 9.48
C GLN A 34 -9.52 6.80 8.48
N VAL A 35 -9.77 6.52 7.19
CA VAL A 35 -9.67 7.48 6.10
C VAL A 35 -10.67 8.59 6.42
N MET A 36 -10.35 9.37 7.44
CA MET A 36 -10.82 10.71 7.63
C MET A 36 -9.61 11.54 7.30
N GLU A 37 -9.71 12.20 6.17
CA GLU A 37 -8.91 13.34 5.75
C GLU A 37 -9.01 14.43 6.83
N LYS A 38 -8.43 14.18 8.00
CA LYS A 38 -8.19 15.22 8.99
C LYS A 38 -6.99 15.96 8.45
N LYS A 39 -7.21 17.20 8.05
CA LYS A 39 -6.19 18.26 7.94
C LYS A 39 -5.52 18.44 9.29
N SER A 40 -4.76 17.45 9.74
CA SER A 40 -3.84 17.58 10.85
C SER A 40 -2.56 18.09 10.25
N ASN A 41 -2.22 19.33 10.60
CA ASN A 41 -0.95 20.00 10.36
C ASN A 41 0.14 19.01 9.93
N GLU A 42 0.52 19.12 8.66
CA GLU A 42 1.54 18.36 7.96
C GLU A 42 2.70 18.00 8.92
N LYS A 43 2.65 16.80 9.49
CA LYS A 43 3.89 16.16 9.91
C LYS A 43 4.54 15.78 8.59
N GLN A 44 5.33 16.70 8.03
CA GLN A 44 6.03 16.50 6.77
C GLN A 44 6.64 15.10 6.83
N LEU A 45 6.33 14.26 5.83
CA LEU A 45 6.84 12.88 5.75
C LEU A 45 8.37 12.86 5.87
N GLU A 46 9.00 13.98 5.49
CA GLU A 46 10.36 14.43 5.75
C GLU A 46 10.82 14.37 7.23
N ASN A 47 9.97 14.08 8.20
CA ASN A 47 10.35 13.92 9.61
C ASN A 47 10.53 12.44 10.00
N ILE A 48 10.10 11.51 9.16
CA ILE A 48 10.27 10.08 9.38
C ILE A 48 11.73 9.71 8.99
N PRO A 49 12.55 9.15 9.91
CA PRO A 49 13.97 8.91 9.65
C PRO A 49 14.24 8.12 8.35
N VAL A 50 13.44 7.08 8.08
CA VAL A 50 13.57 6.30 6.84
C VAL A 50 13.18 7.12 5.59
N VAL A 51 12.19 8.00 5.66
CA VAL A 51 11.81 8.83 4.49
C VAL A 51 12.86 9.89 4.22
N ARG A 52 13.49 10.44 5.26
CA ARG A 52 14.61 11.40 5.15
C ARG A 52 15.82 10.83 4.44
N GLU A 53 16.13 9.57 4.71
CA GLU A 53 17.24 8.86 4.07
C GLU A 53 16.98 8.57 2.59
N PHE A 54 15.73 8.65 2.16
CA PHE A 54 15.23 8.18 0.86
C PHE A 54 14.26 9.18 0.20
N LEU A 55 14.49 10.49 0.38
CA LEU A 55 13.62 11.54 -0.17
C LEU A 55 13.56 11.55 -1.71
N ASP A 56 14.59 11.00 -2.35
CA ASP A 56 14.71 10.85 -3.80
C ASP A 56 13.80 9.77 -4.39
N VAL A 57 13.44 8.74 -3.60
CA VAL A 57 12.51 7.67 -4.01
C VAL A 57 11.05 7.94 -3.59
N PHE A 58 10.81 8.95 -2.75
CA PHE A 58 9.47 9.40 -2.37
C PHE A 58 9.23 10.88 -2.76
N PRO A 59 9.32 11.23 -4.05
CA PRO A 59 9.02 12.59 -4.49
C PRO A 59 7.53 12.90 -4.29
N GLU A 60 7.23 14.18 -4.02
CA GLU A 60 5.86 14.67 -3.82
C GLU A 60 4.98 14.46 -5.08
N GLU A 61 5.60 14.48 -6.25
CA GLU A 61 5.02 14.07 -7.53
C GLU A 61 5.83 12.90 -8.10
N LEU A 62 5.16 11.84 -8.57
CA LEU A 62 5.84 10.73 -9.21
C LEU A 62 6.58 11.24 -10.46
N PRO A 63 7.86 10.86 -10.67
CA PRO A 63 8.48 11.05 -11.97
C PRO A 63 7.56 10.35 -12.98
N GLY A 64 7.33 10.97 -14.14
CA GLY A 64 6.40 10.47 -15.14
C GLY A 64 6.78 9.07 -15.66
N LEU A 65 6.44 8.76 -16.91
CA LEU A 65 6.89 7.49 -17.48
C LEU A 65 8.40 7.35 -17.32
N PRO A 66 8.89 6.17 -16.89
CA PRO A 66 10.33 5.95 -16.79
C PRO A 66 10.94 6.24 -18.16
N PRO A 67 12.18 6.75 -18.22
CA PRO A 67 12.91 6.87 -19.47
C PRO A 67 12.83 5.53 -20.22
N VAL A 68 12.77 5.56 -21.55
CA VAL A 68 12.79 4.35 -22.38
C VAL A 68 13.93 3.47 -21.87
N LEU A 69 13.56 2.37 -21.22
CA LEU A 69 14.51 1.46 -20.64
C LEU A 69 15.26 0.81 -21.82
N GLN A 70 16.58 0.68 -21.71
CA GLN A 70 17.38 -0.06 -22.71
C GLN A 70 16.97 -1.53 -22.82
N VAL A 71 16.21 -2.03 -21.84
CA VAL A 71 15.68 -3.39 -21.79
C VAL A 71 14.20 -3.35 -22.14
N GLU A 72 13.84 -4.04 -23.22
CA GLU A 72 12.45 -4.29 -23.59
C GLU A 72 11.89 -5.42 -22.72
N PHE A 73 10.74 -5.20 -22.09
CA PHE A 73 10.05 -6.25 -21.35
C PHE A 73 9.19 -7.07 -22.32
N GLN A 74 9.58 -8.32 -22.55
CA GLN A 74 8.79 -9.26 -23.33
C GLN A 74 7.82 -10.01 -22.40
N ILE A 75 6.56 -10.11 -22.80
CA ILE A 75 5.58 -10.98 -22.14
C ILE A 75 5.59 -12.32 -22.87
N ASP A 76 6.27 -13.31 -22.29
CA ASP A 76 6.27 -14.66 -22.81
C ASP A 76 4.95 -15.36 -22.48
N LEU A 77 4.24 -15.77 -23.52
CA LEU A 77 3.04 -16.59 -23.38
C LEU A 77 3.44 -18.07 -23.33
N ILE A 78 2.78 -18.83 -22.46
CA ILE A 78 2.85 -20.29 -22.57
C ILE A 78 2.31 -20.71 -23.95
N PRO A 79 2.92 -21.71 -24.61
CA PRO A 79 2.36 -22.26 -25.85
C PRO A 79 0.90 -22.62 -25.63
N GLU A 80 0.03 -22.24 -26.57
CA GLU A 80 -1.44 -22.41 -26.53
C GLU A 80 -2.24 -21.38 -25.70
N ALA A 81 -1.62 -20.38 -25.09
CA ALA A 81 -2.36 -19.28 -24.46
C ALA A 81 -3.16 -18.48 -25.51
N ALA A 82 -4.48 -18.50 -25.40
CA ALA A 82 -5.36 -17.66 -26.20
C ALA A 82 -5.64 -16.31 -25.50
N PRO A 83 -5.74 -15.19 -26.25
CA PRO A 83 -6.16 -13.91 -25.68
C PRO A 83 -7.55 -14.01 -25.03
N ILE A 84 -7.71 -13.38 -23.88
CA ILE A 84 -8.98 -13.33 -23.16
C ILE A 84 -9.59 -11.95 -23.31
N ALA A 85 -10.75 -11.87 -23.95
CA ALA A 85 -11.58 -10.66 -23.96
C ALA A 85 -12.72 -10.80 -22.95
N ARG A 86 -12.85 -9.85 -22.03
CA ARG A 86 -13.97 -9.76 -21.09
C ARG A 86 -14.62 -8.39 -21.20
N ALA A 87 -15.95 -8.35 -21.08
CA ALA A 87 -16.67 -7.08 -21.01
C ALA A 87 -16.23 -6.31 -19.75
N PRO A 88 -16.04 -4.98 -19.83
CA PRO A 88 -15.79 -4.16 -18.64
C PRO A 88 -16.94 -4.28 -17.64
N TYR A 89 -16.61 -4.18 -16.35
CA TYR A 89 -17.63 -4.07 -15.31
C TYR A 89 -18.38 -2.73 -15.42
N ARG A 90 -19.63 -2.71 -14.95
CA ARG A 90 -20.40 -1.47 -14.86
C ARG A 90 -19.84 -0.63 -13.72
N LEU A 91 -19.36 0.56 -14.07
CA LEU A 91 -18.90 1.58 -13.12
C LEU A 91 -19.97 2.66 -12.93
N ALA A 92 -20.06 3.22 -11.73
CA ALA A 92 -20.86 4.42 -11.48
C ALA A 92 -20.22 5.64 -12.17
N PRO A 93 -20.98 6.72 -12.44
CA PRO A 93 -20.43 7.92 -13.09
C PRO A 93 -19.22 8.54 -12.36
N SER A 94 -19.20 8.49 -11.02
CA SER A 94 -18.07 8.98 -10.23
C SER A 94 -16.81 8.13 -10.37
N GLU A 95 -16.95 6.81 -10.47
CA GLU A 95 -15.84 5.88 -10.67
C GLU A 95 -15.27 6.01 -12.10
N MET A 96 -16.14 6.22 -13.09
CA MET A 96 -15.72 6.52 -14.47
C MET A 96 -14.94 7.83 -14.56
N GLN A 97 -15.37 8.86 -13.83
CA GLN A 97 -14.67 10.14 -13.78
C GLN A 97 -13.29 9.99 -13.13
N GLU A 98 -13.21 9.25 -12.02
CA GLU A 98 -11.95 8.94 -11.35
C GLU A 98 -10.99 8.17 -12.26
N LEU A 99 -11.47 7.11 -12.91
CA LEU A 99 -10.67 6.32 -13.85
C LEU A 99 -10.14 7.19 -15.01
N SER A 100 -10.96 8.11 -15.53
CA SER A 100 -10.54 9.03 -16.59
C SER A 100 -9.50 10.07 -16.12
N ASN A 101 -9.42 10.38 -14.83
CA ASN A 101 -8.41 11.29 -14.31
C ASN A 101 -7.05 10.59 -14.15
N GLN A 102 -7.05 9.26 -13.99
CA GLN A 102 -5.84 8.44 -13.80
C GLN A 102 -5.19 7.99 -15.12
N LEU A 103 -5.96 7.94 -16.21
CA LEU A 103 -5.51 7.55 -17.56
C LEU A 103 -5.03 8.77 -18.35
#